data_AF-T1D6N0-F1
#
_entry.id   AF-T1D6N0-F1
#
_cell.length_a   1.000
_cell.length_b   1.000
_cell.length_c   1.000
_cell.angle_alpha   90.00
_cell.angle_beta   90.00
_cell.angle_gamma   90.00
#
_symmetry.space_group_name_H-M   'P 1'
#
loop_
_entity.id
_entity.type
_entity.pdbx_description
1 polymer ?
#
loop_
_entity_poly.entity_id
_entity_poly.type
_entity_poly.pdbx_seq_one_letter_code
_entity_poly.pdbx_strand_id
1 'polypeptide(L)'
;MAKHRLATVCEEAKCPNIGECWNAGTATLMLMGAVCTRACRFCSVDTGNPRGWLDLDEPENAAQTVELMKLRYVVLTSVDRDDLPDGGAGHYAACIRAIKRRNPETAVEALAPDFQGVLADVETVVGAGLEVFAQNIETVRRLTHPVRDPRAGYDRTLEVLRHAKRYRPAVLTKSSLMLGLGETDEEIEATLRDLRAAGVDIVTLGQ
;
A
#
# COMPACT_ATOMS: atom_id res chain seq x y z
N MET A 1 -4.11 -14.06 -14.82
CA MET A 1 -3.08 -13.67 -13.83
C MET A 1 -1.96 -14.69 -13.71
N ALA A 2 -2.26 -15.99 -13.57
CA ALA A 2 -1.23 -17.06 -13.57
C ALA A 2 -0.21 -17.00 -14.73
N LYS A 3 -0.62 -16.53 -15.93
CA LYS A 3 0.26 -16.36 -17.10
C LYS A 3 1.33 -15.27 -16.93
N HIS A 4 1.12 -14.30 -16.04
CA HIS A 4 2.01 -13.15 -15.80
C HIS A 4 2.69 -13.17 -14.42
N ARG A 5 2.55 -14.27 -13.67
CA ARG A 5 3.23 -14.51 -12.38
C ARG A 5 3.02 -13.43 -11.29
N LEU A 6 1.96 -12.63 -11.39
CA LEU A 6 1.60 -11.64 -10.37
C LEU A 6 0.66 -12.22 -9.34
N ALA A 7 0.92 -11.92 -8.07
CA ALA A 7 -0.03 -12.13 -6.99
C ALA A 7 -1.01 -10.95 -6.93
N THR A 8 -2.25 -11.22 -6.54
CA THR A 8 -3.20 -10.15 -6.21
C THR A 8 -3.58 -10.22 -4.75
N VAL A 9 -3.68 -9.06 -4.09
CA VAL A 9 -4.25 -9.03 -2.73
C VAL A 9 -5.68 -9.53 -2.73
N CYS A 10 -6.40 -9.36 -3.83
CA CYS A 10 -7.75 -9.90 -3.99
C CYS A 10 -7.78 -11.42 -3.74
N GLU A 11 -6.82 -12.16 -4.27
CA GLU A 11 -6.71 -13.62 -4.10
C GLU A 11 -6.06 -13.98 -2.76
N GLU A 12 -4.91 -13.37 -2.43
CA GLU A 12 -4.10 -13.72 -1.25
C GLU A 12 -4.79 -13.35 0.07
N ALA A 13 -5.50 -12.22 0.12
CA ALA A 13 -6.28 -11.81 1.28
C ALA A 13 -7.71 -12.38 1.28
N LYS A 14 -8.06 -13.26 0.32
CA LYS A 14 -9.39 -13.89 0.21
C LYS A 14 -10.53 -12.87 0.19
N CYS A 15 -10.38 -11.82 -0.62
CA CYS A 15 -11.27 -10.67 -0.62
C CYS A 15 -12.69 -11.05 -1.09
N PRO A 16 -13.74 -10.77 -0.30
CA PRO A 16 -15.13 -11.06 -0.71
C PRO A 16 -15.60 -10.16 -1.87
N ASN A 17 -14.93 -9.04 -2.13
CA ASN A 17 -15.34 -8.03 -3.09
C ASN A 17 -14.71 -8.20 -4.49
N ILE A 18 -13.95 -9.28 -4.71
CA ILE A 18 -13.14 -9.48 -5.94
C ILE A 18 -13.96 -9.35 -7.24
N GLY A 19 -15.16 -9.94 -7.28
CA GLY A 19 -16.01 -9.92 -8.47
C GLY A 19 -16.59 -8.53 -8.77
N GLU A 20 -17.00 -7.81 -7.72
CA GLU A 20 -17.52 -6.44 -7.86
C GLU A 20 -16.42 -5.48 -8.35
N CYS A 21 -15.25 -5.54 -7.73
CA CYS A 21 -14.11 -4.69 -8.08
C CYS A 21 -13.67 -4.91 -9.54
N TRP A 22 -13.49 -6.16 -9.96
CA TRP A 22 -13.03 -6.45 -11.31
C TRP A 22 -14.03 -6.00 -12.38
N ASN A 23 -15.33 -6.19 -12.12
CA ASN A 23 -16.38 -5.70 -13.02
C ASN A 23 -16.46 -4.17 -13.07
N ALA A 24 -16.09 -3.48 -12.00
CA ALA A 24 -15.98 -2.02 -11.96
C ALA A 24 -14.71 -1.47 -12.65
N GLY A 25 -13.83 -2.35 -13.15
CA GLY A 25 -12.58 -1.97 -13.81
C GLY A 25 -11.50 -1.52 -12.82
N THR A 26 -11.48 -2.12 -11.62
CA THR A 26 -10.45 -1.91 -10.60
C THR A 26 -9.93 -3.23 -10.04
N ALA A 27 -8.65 -3.25 -9.66
CA ALA A 27 -8.03 -4.39 -9.01
C ALA A 27 -6.87 -3.92 -8.12
N THR A 28 -6.53 -4.74 -7.13
CA THR A 28 -5.34 -4.53 -6.29
C THR A 28 -4.28 -5.56 -6.64
N LEU A 29 -3.15 -5.10 -7.17
CA LEU A 29 -1.99 -5.95 -7.47
C LEU A 29 -1.02 -5.93 -6.28
N MET A 30 -0.51 -7.11 -5.91
CA MET A 30 0.51 -7.24 -4.88
C MET A 30 1.88 -7.39 -5.53
N LEU A 31 2.77 -6.46 -5.22
CA LEU A 31 4.14 -6.41 -5.70
C LEU A 31 5.10 -7.10 -4.73
N MET A 32 6.25 -7.52 -5.25
CA MET A 32 7.38 -8.09 -4.54
C MET A 32 7.09 -9.44 -3.88
N GLY A 33 6.17 -10.20 -4.47
CA GLY A 33 5.81 -11.55 -4.07
C GLY A 33 4.75 -11.60 -2.95
N ALA A 34 4.67 -12.76 -2.29
CA ALA A 34 3.65 -13.07 -1.28
C ALA A 34 4.23 -13.35 0.12
N VAL A 35 5.53 -13.09 0.33
CA VAL A 35 6.23 -13.33 1.60
C VAL A 35 6.74 -12.02 2.17
N CYS A 36 6.23 -11.63 3.33
CA CYS A 36 6.51 -10.38 4.01
C CYS A 36 7.59 -10.52 5.08
N THR A 37 8.48 -9.54 5.20
CA THR A 37 9.47 -9.50 6.29
C THR A 37 8.89 -9.11 7.65
N ARG A 38 7.59 -8.78 7.70
CA ARG A 38 6.85 -8.35 8.87
C ARG A 38 5.67 -9.27 9.19
N ALA A 39 5.29 -9.28 10.46
CA ALA A 39 4.29 -10.18 11.03
C ALA A 39 3.15 -9.39 11.72
N CYS A 40 2.41 -8.59 10.95
CA CYS A 40 1.19 -7.95 11.44
C CYS A 40 0.14 -9.03 11.78
N ARG A 41 -0.44 -8.98 12.99
CA ARG A 41 -1.31 -10.07 13.50
C ARG A 41 -2.65 -10.20 12.80
N PHE A 42 -3.09 -9.13 12.13
CA PHE A 42 -4.32 -9.12 11.33
C PHE A 42 -4.08 -9.59 9.89
N CYS A 43 -2.82 -9.69 9.45
CA CYS A 43 -2.48 -9.89 8.05
C CYS A 43 -2.40 -11.38 7.72
N SER A 44 -3.03 -11.78 6.62
CA SER A 44 -3.03 -13.16 6.12
C SER A 44 -1.84 -13.50 5.22
N VAL A 45 -0.96 -12.53 4.93
CA VAL A 45 0.22 -12.72 4.07
C VAL A 45 1.29 -13.50 4.83
N ASP A 46 1.95 -14.44 4.15
CA ASP A 46 2.99 -15.28 4.75
C ASP A 46 4.15 -14.43 5.27
N THR A 47 4.66 -14.78 6.46
CA THR A 47 5.84 -14.14 7.05
C THR A 47 7.10 -14.94 6.72
N GLY A 48 8.15 -14.26 6.26
CA GLY A 48 9.44 -14.88 5.96
C GLY A 48 10.51 -13.87 5.54
N ASN A 49 11.61 -14.35 4.96
CA ASN A 49 12.66 -13.49 4.44
C ASN A 49 12.95 -13.88 2.96
N PRO A 50 12.61 -13.02 1.99
CA PRO A 50 12.86 -13.27 0.56
C PRO A 50 14.34 -13.21 0.13
N ARG A 51 15.27 -12.87 1.04
CA ARG A 51 16.73 -12.84 0.85
C ARG A 51 17.19 -11.98 -0.33
N GLY A 52 16.55 -10.83 -0.51
CA GLY A 52 16.84 -9.89 -1.58
C GLY A 52 16.30 -10.30 -2.95
N TRP A 53 15.60 -11.42 -3.07
CA TRP A 53 15.02 -11.82 -4.35
C TRP A 53 13.94 -10.83 -4.81
N LEU A 54 13.97 -10.46 -6.09
CA LEU A 54 12.98 -9.62 -6.77
C LEU A 54 12.83 -10.11 -8.20
N ASP A 55 11.60 -10.13 -8.71
CA ASP A 55 11.34 -10.36 -10.12
C ASP A 55 11.54 -9.06 -10.90
N LEU A 56 12.61 -8.98 -11.70
CA LEU A 56 12.93 -7.77 -12.47
C LEU A 56 11.93 -7.49 -13.59
N ASP A 57 11.13 -8.48 -14.00
CA ASP A 57 10.09 -8.32 -15.02
C ASP A 57 8.74 -7.90 -14.40
N GLU A 58 8.60 -7.90 -13.07
CA GLU A 58 7.36 -7.53 -12.36
C GLU A 58 6.80 -6.16 -12.79
N PRO A 59 7.59 -5.09 -13.00
CA PRO A 59 7.06 -3.81 -13.47
C PRO A 59 6.33 -3.89 -14.82
N GLU A 60 6.90 -4.61 -15.78
CA GLU A 60 6.30 -4.73 -17.12
C GLU A 60 5.12 -5.72 -17.09
N ASN A 61 5.21 -6.78 -16.30
CA ASN A 61 4.10 -7.71 -16.07
C ASN A 61 2.90 -6.99 -15.41
N ALA A 62 3.14 -6.09 -14.46
CA ALA A 62 2.10 -5.30 -13.81
C ALA A 62 1.41 -4.38 -14.83
N ALA A 63 2.19 -3.66 -15.63
CA ALA A 63 1.67 -2.81 -16.71
C ALA A 63 0.85 -3.59 -17.75
N GLN A 64 1.31 -4.79 -18.13
CA GLN A 64 0.57 -5.71 -19.01
C GLN A 64 -0.75 -6.15 -18.42
N THR A 65 -0.76 -6.46 -17.12
CA THR A 65 -1.97 -6.94 -16.44
C THR A 65 -3.03 -5.85 -16.38
N VAL A 66 -2.63 -4.62 -16.07
CA VAL A 66 -3.52 -3.44 -16.10
C VAL A 66 -4.16 -3.28 -17.49
N GLU A 67 -3.36 -3.38 -18.56
CA GLU A 67 -3.83 -3.24 -19.94
C GLU A 67 -4.82 -4.35 -20.32
N LEU A 68 -4.46 -5.60 -20.04
CA LEU A 68 -5.27 -6.79 -20.39
C LEU A 68 -6.61 -6.78 -19.68
N MET A 69 -6.65 -6.32 -18.42
CA MET A 69 -7.87 -6.17 -17.64
C MET A 69 -8.63 -4.89 -17.95
N LYS A 70 -8.05 -3.97 -18.73
CA LYS A 70 -8.61 -2.66 -19.07
C LYS A 70 -8.99 -1.86 -17.82
N LEU A 71 -8.13 -1.88 -16.80
CA LEU A 71 -8.42 -1.20 -15.54
C LEU A 71 -8.38 0.32 -15.74
N ARG A 72 -9.39 1.02 -15.22
CA ARG A 72 -9.40 2.48 -15.15
C ARG A 72 -8.70 2.99 -13.90
N TYR A 73 -8.69 2.18 -12.85
CA TYR A 73 -8.05 2.46 -11.58
C TYR A 73 -7.34 1.19 -11.11
N VAL A 74 -6.08 1.29 -10.68
CA VAL A 74 -5.34 0.16 -10.11
C VAL A 74 -4.76 0.57 -8.77
N VAL A 75 -4.95 -0.28 -7.77
CA VAL A 75 -4.23 -0.17 -6.50
C VAL A 75 -3.01 -1.07 -6.61
N LEU A 76 -1.83 -0.52 -6.40
CA LEU A 76 -0.63 -1.28 -6.10
C LEU A 76 -0.49 -1.37 -4.60
N THR A 77 -0.06 -2.52 -4.12
CA THR A 77 0.41 -2.70 -2.76
C THR A 77 1.58 -3.66 -2.77
N SER A 78 2.27 -3.81 -1.66
CA SER A 78 3.38 -4.75 -1.57
C SER A 78 3.50 -5.33 -0.18
N VAL A 79 4.20 -6.45 -0.09
CA VAL A 79 4.75 -6.90 1.18
C VAL A 79 5.84 -5.96 1.68
N ASP A 80 6.13 -5.96 2.98
CA ASP A 80 7.34 -5.32 3.51
C ASP A 80 8.58 -6.10 3.07
N ARG A 81 9.60 -5.38 2.64
CA ARG A 81 10.88 -5.90 2.15
C ARG A 81 12.05 -5.29 2.91
N ASP A 82 12.05 -5.47 4.23
CA ASP A 82 13.14 -5.00 5.11
C ASP A 82 14.50 -5.66 4.79
N ASP A 83 14.51 -6.70 3.95
CA ASP A 83 15.70 -7.35 3.41
C ASP A 83 16.36 -6.58 2.25
N LEU A 84 15.68 -5.56 1.69
CA LEU A 84 16.20 -4.69 0.64
C LEU A 84 16.71 -3.36 1.21
N PRO A 85 17.78 -2.77 0.64
CA PRO A 85 18.34 -1.51 1.14
C PRO A 85 17.38 -0.31 1.14
N ASP A 86 16.44 -0.26 0.20
CA ASP A 86 15.45 0.82 0.00
C ASP A 86 14.03 0.38 0.39
N GLY A 87 13.90 -0.76 1.08
CA GLY A 87 12.60 -1.37 1.40
C GLY A 87 11.76 -1.75 0.18
N GLY A 88 12.33 -1.78 -1.02
CA GLY A 88 11.62 -2.02 -2.28
C GLY A 88 11.04 -0.78 -2.96
N ALA A 89 11.31 0.43 -2.46
CA ALA A 89 10.74 1.68 -3.00
C ALA A 89 11.06 1.92 -4.48
N GLY A 90 12.30 1.66 -4.90
CA GLY A 90 12.72 1.78 -6.30
C GLY A 90 11.96 0.82 -7.22
N HIS A 91 11.75 -0.42 -6.77
CA HIS A 91 10.99 -1.43 -7.50
C HIS A 91 9.51 -1.04 -7.63
N TYR A 92 8.90 -0.63 -6.53
CA TYR A 92 7.52 -0.13 -6.49
C TYR A 92 7.32 1.04 -7.47
N ALA A 93 8.22 2.03 -7.43
CA ALA A 93 8.19 3.17 -8.33
C ALA A 93 8.39 2.77 -9.81
N ALA A 94 9.17 1.73 -10.09
CA ALA A 94 9.32 1.20 -11.44
C ALA A 94 8.00 0.60 -11.96
N CYS A 95 7.25 -0.14 -11.13
CA CYS A 95 5.93 -0.66 -11.46
C CYS A 95 4.95 0.46 -11.81
N ILE A 96 4.88 1.51 -10.98
CA ILE A 96 4.02 2.69 -11.25
C ILE A 96 4.38 3.32 -12.59
N ARG A 97 5.68 3.60 -12.83
CA ARG A 97 6.13 4.22 -14.09
C ARG A 97 5.84 3.35 -15.31
N ALA A 98 5.98 2.03 -15.19
CA ALA A 98 5.63 1.11 -16.27
C ALA A 98 4.14 1.13 -16.59
N ILE A 99 3.28 1.12 -15.55
CA ILE A 99 1.83 1.24 -15.71
C ILE A 99 1.47 2.56 -16.37
N LYS A 100 1.96 3.72 -15.87
CA LYS A 100 1.65 5.03 -16.46
C LYS A 100 2.16 5.17 -17.89
N ARG A 101 3.29 4.54 -18.24
CA ARG A 101 3.81 4.53 -19.63
C ARG A 101 2.90 3.77 -20.58
N ARG A 102 2.44 2.58 -20.18
CA ARG A 102 1.66 1.67 -21.03
C ARG A 102 0.16 1.99 -21.03
N ASN A 103 -0.33 2.47 -19.89
CA ASN A 103 -1.74 2.77 -19.61
C ASN A 103 -1.86 4.20 -19.05
N PRO A 104 -1.63 5.24 -19.88
CA PRO A 104 -1.56 6.63 -19.40
C PRO A 104 -2.86 7.13 -18.76
N GLU A 105 -4.00 6.60 -19.21
CA GLU A 105 -5.33 6.95 -18.70
C GLU A 105 -5.71 6.21 -17.41
N THR A 106 -4.94 5.21 -16.98
CA THR A 106 -5.21 4.49 -15.74
C THR A 106 -4.69 5.31 -14.55
N ALA A 107 -5.57 5.54 -13.58
CA ALA A 107 -5.19 6.10 -12.30
C ALA A 107 -4.54 5.02 -11.41
N VAL A 108 -3.46 5.38 -10.73
CA VAL A 108 -2.68 4.50 -9.87
C VAL A 108 -2.76 5.00 -8.42
N GLU A 109 -3.18 4.11 -7.54
CA GLU A 109 -3.05 4.26 -6.09
C GLU A 109 -1.91 3.37 -5.59
N ALA A 110 -1.02 3.92 -4.77
CA ALA A 110 0.04 3.18 -4.11
C ALA A 110 -0.29 3.04 -2.63
N LEU A 111 -0.79 1.87 -2.22
CA LEU A 111 -0.83 1.47 -0.81
C LEU A 111 0.55 0.94 -0.44
N ALA A 112 1.40 1.80 0.10
CA ALA A 112 2.82 1.54 0.28
C ALA A 112 3.16 1.13 1.73
N PRO A 113 4.22 0.35 1.94
CA PRO A 113 4.85 0.18 3.25
C PRO A 113 5.32 1.49 3.88
N ASP A 114 5.77 1.44 5.13
CA ASP A 114 6.30 2.63 5.83
C ASP A 114 7.77 2.94 5.45
N PHE A 115 8.42 2.07 4.68
CA PHE A 115 9.84 2.13 4.32
C PHE A 115 10.76 2.39 5.52
N GLN A 116 10.40 1.83 6.68
CA GLN A 116 11.07 2.07 7.98
C GLN A 116 11.14 3.54 8.41
N GLY A 117 10.36 4.42 7.77
CA GLY A 117 10.37 5.87 7.96
C GLY A 117 11.45 6.60 7.17
N VAL A 118 12.12 5.93 6.22
CA VAL A 118 13.11 6.57 5.35
C VAL A 118 12.39 7.45 4.32
N LEU A 119 12.44 8.76 4.52
CA LEU A 119 11.67 9.72 3.73
C LEU A 119 12.08 9.76 2.24
N ALA A 120 13.36 9.50 1.92
CA ALA A 120 13.82 9.44 0.53
C ALA A 120 13.17 8.28 -0.26
N ASP A 121 12.88 7.16 0.42
CA ASP A 121 12.19 6.01 -0.16
C ASP A 121 10.71 6.33 -0.39
N VAL A 122 10.07 7.04 0.55
CA VAL A 122 8.73 7.60 0.36
C VAL A 122 8.68 8.54 -0.85
N GLU A 123 9.65 9.46 -0.98
CA GLU A 123 9.75 10.39 -2.11
C GLU A 123 9.91 9.66 -3.45
N THR A 124 10.64 8.55 -3.46
CA THR A 124 10.84 7.73 -4.65
C THR A 124 9.53 7.18 -5.19
N VAL A 125 8.66 6.70 -4.30
CA VAL A 125 7.32 6.20 -4.68
C VAL A 125 6.38 7.35 -5.01
N VAL A 126 6.24 8.34 -4.13
CA VAL A 126 5.35 9.50 -4.31
C VAL A 126 5.68 10.27 -5.60
N GLY A 127 6.96 10.33 -5.99
CA GLY A 127 7.42 10.97 -7.22
C GLY A 127 7.19 10.17 -8.51
N ALA A 128 6.62 8.96 -8.45
CA ALA A 128 6.52 8.05 -9.59
C ALA A 128 5.37 8.35 -10.58
N GLY A 129 4.52 9.35 -10.28
CA GLY A 129 3.41 9.77 -11.15
C GLY A 129 2.07 9.10 -10.86
N LEU A 130 1.85 8.69 -9.61
CA LEU A 130 0.59 8.15 -9.08
C LEU A 130 -0.37 9.27 -8.65
N GLU A 131 -1.66 8.94 -8.56
CA GLU A 131 -2.72 9.86 -8.16
C GLU A 131 -2.99 9.84 -6.65
N VAL A 132 -2.87 8.67 -6.00
CA VAL A 132 -3.13 8.50 -4.56
C VAL A 132 -2.02 7.74 -3.86
N PHE A 133 -1.36 8.36 -2.88
CA PHE A 133 -0.43 7.68 -1.97
C PHE A 133 -1.15 7.30 -0.68
N ALA A 134 -1.24 6.00 -0.41
CA ALA A 134 -1.86 5.47 0.78
C ALA A 134 -0.81 4.82 1.69
N GLN A 135 -0.93 5.08 3.00
CA GLN A 135 -0.31 4.25 4.02
C GLN A 135 -1.28 4.15 5.20
N ASN A 136 -1.62 2.93 5.56
CA ASN A 136 -2.64 2.67 6.55
C ASN A 136 -2.09 2.80 7.97
N ILE A 137 -2.82 3.52 8.81
CA ILE A 137 -2.59 3.55 10.26
C ILE A 137 -3.12 2.30 10.95
N GLU A 138 -4.12 1.65 10.31
CA GLU A 138 -4.75 0.37 10.63
C GLU A 138 -5.56 0.34 11.93
N THR A 139 -5.05 0.93 13.00
CA THR A 139 -5.72 0.95 14.30
C THR A 139 -5.30 2.17 15.11
N VAL A 140 -5.92 2.33 16.27
CA VAL A 140 -5.66 3.43 17.19
C VAL A 140 -4.29 3.28 17.87
N ARG A 141 -3.74 4.39 18.38
CA ARG A 141 -2.40 4.45 18.99
C ARG A 141 -2.13 3.35 20.03
N ARG A 142 -3.08 3.08 20.94
CA ARG A 142 -2.96 2.04 21.98
C ARG A 142 -2.82 0.63 21.41
N LEU A 143 -3.49 0.35 20.30
CA LEU A 143 -3.55 -0.99 19.70
C LEU A 143 -2.49 -1.23 18.62
N THR A 144 -1.69 -0.22 18.28
CA THR A 144 -0.70 -0.32 17.19
C THR A 144 0.22 -1.53 17.35
N HIS A 145 0.93 -1.70 18.47
CA HIS A 145 1.83 -2.85 18.65
C HIS A 145 1.12 -4.18 19.01
N PRO A 146 -0.04 -4.17 19.68
CA PRO A 146 -0.86 -5.37 19.79
C PRO A 146 -1.33 -5.95 18.45
N VAL A 147 -1.55 -5.11 17.43
CA VAL A 147 -2.15 -5.49 16.14
C VAL A 147 -1.12 -5.58 15.01
N ARG A 148 -0.20 -4.61 14.93
CA ARG A 148 0.77 -4.46 13.85
C ARG A 148 2.13 -5.02 14.28
N ASP A 149 3.00 -5.30 13.30
CA ASP A 149 4.38 -5.68 13.57
C ASP A 149 5.06 -4.62 14.48
N PRO A 150 5.92 -5.02 15.44
CA PRO A 150 6.59 -4.07 16.35
C PRO A 150 7.37 -2.95 15.63
N ARG A 151 7.82 -3.19 14.40
CA ARG A 151 8.49 -2.19 13.58
C ARG A 151 7.53 -1.13 13.02
N ALA A 152 6.24 -1.42 12.88
CA ALA A 152 5.25 -0.48 12.36
C ALA A 152 4.73 0.43 13.49
N GLY A 153 4.97 1.73 13.37
CA GLY A 153 4.65 2.73 14.40
C GLY A 153 3.57 3.71 13.99
N TYR A 154 2.70 4.09 14.92
CA TYR A 154 1.62 5.05 14.71
C TYR A 154 2.14 6.42 14.25
N ASP A 155 3.08 7.00 15.00
CA ASP A 155 3.66 8.31 14.66
C ASP A 155 4.50 8.27 13.39
N ARG A 156 5.15 7.13 13.11
CA ARG A 156 5.86 6.93 11.85
C ARG A 156 4.89 6.95 10.67
N THR A 157 3.75 6.25 10.76
CA THR A 157 2.72 6.31 9.72
C THR A 157 2.27 7.75 9.47
N LEU A 158 1.98 8.50 10.54
CA LEU A 158 1.60 9.91 10.42
C LEU A 158 2.68 10.76 9.76
N GLU A 159 3.95 10.53 10.08
CA GLU A 159 5.06 11.26 9.49
C GLU A 159 5.27 10.92 8.00
N VAL A 160 5.13 9.65 7.62
CA VAL A 160 5.18 9.22 6.22
C VAL A 160 4.08 9.91 5.40
N LEU A 161 2.84 9.92 5.90
CA LEU A 161 1.71 10.57 5.24
C LEU A 161 1.90 12.09 5.14
N ARG A 162 2.34 12.70 6.24
CA ARG A 162 2.63 14.15 6.31
C ARG A 162 3.73 14.54 5.33
N HIS A 163 4.79 13.74 5.24
CA HIS A 163 5.89 13.97 4.32
C HIS A 163 5.45 13.83 2.87
N ALA A 164 4.72 12.76 2.54
CA ALA A 164 4.17 12.55 1.20
C ALA A 164 3.32 13.75 0.75
N LYS A 165 2.41 14.24 1.61
CA LYS A 165 1.57 15.41 1.31
C LYS A 165 2.39 16.68 1.09
N ARG A 166 3.44 16.90 1.89
CA ARG A 166 4.32 18.07 1.74
C ARG A 166 5.17 18.00 0.47
N TYR A 167 5.72 16.83 0.16
CA TYR A 167 6.59 16.62 -0.98
C TYR A 167 5.84 16.76 -2.31
N ARG A 168 4.62 16.21 -2.41
CA ARG A 168 3.75 16.37 -3.59
C ARG A 168 2.31 16.71 -3.17
N PRO A 169 1.98 18.00 -2.97
CA PRO A 169 0.65 18.42 -2.52
C PRO A 169 -0.52 18.02 -3.42
N ALA A 170 -0.26 17.83 -4.72
CA ALA A 170 -1.24 17.42 -5.72
C ALA A 170 -1.59 15.92 -5.65
N VAL A 171 -0.73 15.10 -5.04
CA VAL A 171 -1.01 13.67 -4.80
C VAL A 171 -1.96 13.60 -3.60
N LEU A 172 -3.06 12.87 -3.76
CA LEU A 172 -3.98 12.63 -2.65
C LEU A 172 -3.34 11.66 -1.68
N THR A 173 -3.53 11.90 -0.39
CA THR A 173 -3.06 11.02 0.68
C THR A 173 -4.22 10.27 1.30
N LYS A 174 -4.02 8.98 1.57
CA LYS A 174 -5.07 8.09 2.07
C LYS A 174 -4.57 7.21 3.22
N SER A 175 -5.46 6.86 4.14
CA SER A 175 -5.22 5.88 5.19
C SER A 175 -6.50 5.09 5.48
N SER A 176 -6.37 3.97 6.19
CA SER A 176 -7.50 3.19 6.70
C SER A 176 -7.46 3.02 8.23
N LEU A 177 -8.61 2.71 8.81
CA LEU A 177 -8.72 2.03 10.10
C LEU A 177 -9.57 0.76 9.95
N MET A 178 -9.12 -0.32 10.56
CA MET A 178 -9.93 -1.50 10.83
C MET A 178 -10.60 -1.34 12.20
N LEU A 179 -11.90 -1.60 12.22
CA LEU A 179 -12.76 -1.51 13.41
C LEU A 179 -13.04 -2.91 13.97
N GLY A 180 -13.36 -2.98 15.25
CA GLY A 180 -13.62 -4.24 15.96
C GLY A 180 -12.39 -4.88 16.60
N LEU A 181 -11.28 -4.15 16.74
CA LEU A 181 -10.03 -4.63 17.37
C LEU A 181 -9.97 -4.31 18.88
N GLY A 182 -11.00 -3.65 19.41
CA GLY A 182 -11.11 -3.23 20.81
C GLY A 182 -10.77 -1.76 21.04
N GLU A 183 -10.74 -0.96 19.97
CA GLU A 183 -10.74 0.50 20.03
C GLU A 183 -12.07 1.06 20.54
N THR A 184 -12.02 2.26 21.08
CA THR A 184 -13.19 3.04 21.49
C THR A 184 -13.50 4.13 20.47
N ASP A 185 -14.74 4.63 20.44
CA ASP A 185 -15.15 5.72 19.56
C ASP A 185 -14.29 6.97 19.79
N GLU A 186 -13.92 7.28 21.04
CA GLU A 186 -13.03 8.40 21.37
C GLU A 186 -11.62 8.23 20.77
N GLU A 187 -11.10 7.00 20.77
CA GLU A 187 -9.80 6.69 20.16
C GLU A 187 -9.86 6.75 18.63
N ILE A 188 -10.99 6.34 18.03
CA ILE A 188 -11.24 6.50 16.59
C ILE A 188 -11.26 7.99 16.23
N GLU A 189 -12.02 8.81 16.95
CA GLU A 189 -12.08 10.25 16.72
C GLU A 189 -10.70 10.91 16.88
N ALA A 190 -9.95 10.55 17.92
CA ALA A 190 -8.59 11.04 18.11
C ALA A 190 -7.69 10.67 16.90
N THR A 191 -7.82 9.44 16.41
CA THR A 191 -7.06 8.99 15.23
C THR A 191 -7.44 9.73 13.95
N LEU A 192 -8.73 10.01 13.75
CA LEU A 192 -9.20 10.81 12.62
C LEU A 192 -8.68 12.26 12.69
N ARG A 193 -8.62 12.86 13.88
CA ARG A 193 -8.01 14.19 14.08
C ARG A 193 -6.51 14.17 13.77
N ASP A 194 -5.80 13.14 14.22
CA ASP A 194 -4.37 12.97 13.95
C ASP A 194 -4.08 12.82 12.45
N LEU A 195 -4.85 11.98 11.75
CA LEU A 195 -4.77 11.82 10.29
C LEU A 195 -5.05 13.14 9.58
N ARG A 196 -6.08 13.87 10.01
CA ARG A 196 -6.39 15.18 9.44
C ARG A 196 -5.26 16.19 9.65
N ALA A 197 -4.65 16.20 10.84
CA ALA A 197 -3.50 17.05 11.16
C ALA A 197 -2.24 16.65 10.38
N ALA A 198 -2.11 15.38 9.97
CA ALA A 198 -1.07 14.92 9.05
C ALA A 198 -1.35 15.29 7.57
N GLY A 199 -2.51 15.88 7.27
CA GLY A 199 -2.87 16.31 5.91
C GLY A 199 -3.49 15.22 5.05
N VAL A 200 -3.98 14.14 5.67
CA VAL A 200 -4.67 13.04 4.97
C VAL A 200 -5.96 13.54 4.33
N ASP A 201 -6.16 13.17 3.06
CA ASP A 201 -7.31 13.60 2.24
C ASP A 201 -8.47 12.59 2.30
N ILE A 202 -8.16 11.30 2.35
CA ILE A 202 -9.14 10.20 2.30
C ILE A 202 -8.92 9.25 3.48
N VAL A 203 -9.99 8.90 4.18
CA VAL A 203 -9.96 7.85 5.21
C VAL A 203 -11.03 6.81 4.92
N THR A 204 -10.65 5.53 4.97
CA THR A 204 -11.59 4.41 4.88
C THR A 204 -11.71 3.71 6.22
N LEU A 205 -12.95 3.40 6.63
CA LEU A 205 -13.25 2.63 7.83
C LEU A 205 -13.86 1.30 7.41
N GLY A 206 -13.27 0.18 7.84
CA GLY A 206 -13.74 -1.17 7.52
C GLY A 206 -13.78 -2.06 8.75
N GLN A 207 -14.53 -3.16 8.68
CA GLN A 207 -14.60 -4.22 9.70
C GLN A 207 -13.98 -5.50 9.15
#